data_AF-M0N5T4-F1
#
_entry.id   AF-M0N5T4-F1
#
_cell.length_a   1.000
_cell.length_b   1.000
_cell.length_c   1.000
_cell.angle_alpha   90.00
_cell.angle_beta   90.00
_cell.angle_gamma   90.00
#
_symmetry.space_group_name_H-M   'P 1'
#
loop_
_entity.id
_entity.type
_entity.pdbx_description
1 polymer ?
#
loop_
_entity_poly.entity_id
_entity_poly.type
_entity_poly.pdbx_seq_one_letter_code
_entity_poly.pdbx_strand_id
1 'polypeptide(L)'
;MSLDDLTEEIESRYDDLGDETTVGLDRETRNELALLQSAFDPDDADELLRRAVHQFFQTTVETGRLDFHLRSGYDVTYDEYLSGMTYDEMTGDVGLSDQAQDDVQRYQY
;
A
#
# COMPACT_ATOMS: atom_id res chain seq x y z
N MET A 1 6.62 -10.72 12.42
CA MET A 1 5.47 -11.36 11.76
C MET A 1 5.93 -11.75 10.35
N SER A 2 5.23 -12.63 9.65
CA SER A 2 5.57 -13.10 8.30
C SER A 2 4.61 -12.55 7.23
N LEU A 3 4.82 -12.96 5.98
CA LEU A 3 3.88 -12.73 4.88
C LEU A 3 2.49 -13.33 5.16
N ASP A 4 2.44 -14.52 5.76
CA ASP A 4 1.19 -15.16 6.16
C ASP A 4 0.47 -14.32 7.23
N ASP A 5 1.19 -13.87 8.26
CA ASP A 5 0.62 -13.00 9.30
C ASP A 5 0.06 -11.69 8.71
N LEU A 6 0.76 -11.08 7.74
CA LEU A 6 0.27 -9.88 7.04
C LEU A 6 -1.00 -10.17 6.25
N THR A 7 -1.03 -11.30 5.56
CA THR A 7 -2.17 -11.70 4.72
C THR A 7 -3.40 -11.95 5.57
N GLU A 8 -3.28 -12.73 6.65
CA GLU A 8 -4.36 -12.99 7.60
C GLU A 8 -4.90 -11.69 8.23
N GLU A 9 -4.01 -10.75 8.58
CA GLU A 9 -4.44 -9.47 9.12
C GLU A 9 -5.15 -8.57 8.09
N ILE A 10 -4.72 -8.59 6.82
CA ILE A 10 -5.39 -7.84 5.75
C ILE A 10 -6.78 -8.41 5.51
N GLU A 11 -6.91 -9.73 5.40
CA GLU A 11 -8.20 -10.41 5.20
C GLU A 11 -9.17 -10.08 6.35
N SER A 12 -8.70 -10.22 7.60
CA SER A 12 -9.49 -9.87 8.79
C SER A 12 -9.96 -8.41 8.78
N ARG A 13 -9.07 -7.46 8.46
CA ARG A 13 -9.43 -6.03 8.35
C ARG A 13 -10.40 -5.75 7.19
N TYR A 14 -10.25 -6.47 6.08
CA TYR A 14 -11.13 -6.34 4.93
C TYR A 14 -12.55 -6.81 5.28
N ASP A 15 -12.67 -7.95 5.95
CA ASP A 15 -13.96 -8.49 6.40
C ASP A 15 -14.65 -7.55 7.41
N ASP A 16 -13.88 -6.96 8.33
CA ASP A 16 -14.39 -6.00 9.31
C ASP A 16 -14.90 -4.68 8.68
N LEU A 17 -14.38 -4.27 7.53
CA LEU A 17 -14.76 -3.02 6.86
C LEU A 17 -16.16 -3.09 6.24
N GLY A 18 -16.56 -4.25 5.71
CA GLY A 18 -17.81 -4.42 4.96
C GLY A 18 -17.91 -3.48 3.75
N ASP A 19 -19.14 -3.11 3.38
CA ASP A 19 -19.43 -2.32 2.17
C ASP A 19 -19.51 -0.79 2.43
N GLU A 20 -19.70 -0.37 3.67
CA GLU A 20 -19.96 1.03 4.04
C GLU A 20 -19.23 1.42 5.32
N THR A 21 -18.67 2.63 5.35
CA THR A 21 -18.02 3.18 6.54
C THR A 21 -18.50 4.60 6.83
N THR A 22 -18.82 4.89 8.10
CA THR A 22 -19.23 6.23 8.52
C THR A 22 -18.06 6.97 9.14
N VAL A 23 -17.70 8.12 8.57
CA VAL A 23 -16.57 8.94 9.04
C VAL A 23 -17.08 10.24 9.64
N GLY A 24 -16.66 10.54 10.87
CA GLY A 24 -16.89 11.84 11.48
C GLY A 24 -15.98 12.89 10.86
N LEU A 25 -16.56 14.00 10.39
CA LEU A 25 -15.79 15.09 9.78
C LEU A 25 -15.57 16.23 10.75
N ASP A 26 -14.31 16.57 11.02
CA ASP A 26 -13.95 17.76 11.76
C ASP A 26 -14.19 19.05 10.93
N ARG A 27 -13.77 20.21 11.46
CA ARG A 27 -13.97 21.49 10.78
C ARG A 27 -13.07 21.65 9.55
N GLU A 28 -11.81 21.25 9.64
CA GLU A 28 -10.82 21.35 8.58
C GLU A 28 -11.21 20.43 7.42
N THR A 29 -11.47 19.16 7.72
CA THR A 29 -11.91 18.17 6.73
C THR A 29 -13.17 18.63 5.98
N ARG A 30 -14.16 19.22 6.68
CA ARG A 30 -15.35 19.78 6.03
C ARG A 30 -15.04 20.94 5.09
N ASN A 31 -14.15 21.85 5.50
CA ASN A 31 -13.79 23.00 4.66
C ASN A 31 -13.05 22.56 3.39
N GLU A 32 -12.10 21.64 3.53
CA GLU A 32 -11.34 21.11 2.40
C GLU A 32 -12.22 20.32 1.45
N LEU A 33 -13.09 19.45 1.97
CA LEU A 33 -14.04 18.69 1.16
C LEU A 33 -15.01 19.63 0.42
N ALA A 34 -15.51 20.68 1.08
CA ALA A 34 -16.36 21.68 0.43
C ALA A 34 -15.64 22.45 -0.69
N LEU A 35 -14.36 22.77 -0.49
CA LEU A 35 -13.53 23.40 -1.53
C LEU A 35 -13.36 22.45 -2.73
N LEU A 36 -13.06 21.18 -2.48
CA LEU A 36 -12.88 20.17 -3.53
C LEU A 36 -14.18 19.92 -4.30
N GLN A 37 -15.32 19.79 -3.60
CA GLN A 37 -16.63 19.68 -4.26
C GLN A 37 -16.91 20.89 -5.15
N SER A 38 -16.64 22.09 -4.66
CA SER A 38 -16.86 23.32 -5.44
C SER A 38 -15.95 23.42 -6.67
N ALA A 39 -14.74 22.87 -6.60
CA ALA A 39 -13.75 22.95 -7.68
C ALA A 39 -13.94 21.86 -8.74
N PHE A 40 -14.34 20.66 -8.33
CA PHE A 40 -14.44 19.49 -9.21
C PHE A 40 -15.87 19.11 -9.58
N ASP A 41 -16.88 19.68 -8.92
CA ASP A 41 -18.30 19.47 -9.16
C ASP A 41 -18.69 17.98 -9.27
N PRO A 42 -18.35 17.13 -8.28
CA PRO A 42 -18.74 15.73 -8.28
C PRO A 42 -20.23 15.57 -8.01
N ASP A 43 -20.79 14.41 -8.36
CA ASP A 43 -22.19 14.09 -8.04
C ASP A 43 -22.42 13.95 -6.52
N ASP A 44 -21.43 13.43 -5.79
CA ASP A 44 -21.49 13.26 -4.33
C ASP A 44 -20.09 13.34 -3.67
N ALA A 45 -20.07 13.67 -2.37
CA ALA A 45 -18.87 13.70 -1.53
C ALA A 45 -18.12 12.36 -1.49
N ASP A 46 -18.85 11.24 -1.55
CA ASP A 46 -18.31 9.89 -1.45
C ASP A 46 -17.34 9.56 -2.58
N GLU A 47 -17.55 10.13 -3.78
CA GLU A 47 -16.62 9.98 -4.90
C GLU A 47 -15.25 10.55 -4.55
N LEU A 48 -15.22 11.76 -3.99
CA LEU A 48 -13.98 12.42 -3.59
C LEU A 48 -13.29 11.69 -2.44
N LEU A 49 -14.06 11.17 -1.48
CA LEU A 49 -13.51 10.39 -0.36
C LEU A 49 -12.87 9.09 -0.85
N ARG A 50 -13.54 8.34 -1.74
CA ARG A 50 -12.94 7.14 -2.37
C ARG A 50 -11.66 7.50 -3.13
N ARG A 51 -11.69 8.58 -3.93
CA ARG A 51 -10.51 9.05 -4.65
C ARG A 51 -9.37 9.44 -3.71
N ALA A 52 -9.67 10.09 -2.59
CA ALA A 52 -8.68 10.47 -1.59
C ALA A 52 -7.99 9.24 -0.96
N VAL A 53 -8.75 8.17 -0.66
CA VAL A 53 -8.19 6.90 -0.18
C VAL A 53 -7.23 6.29 -1.20
N HIS A 54 -7.64 6.22 -2.48
CA HIS A 54 -6.77 5.69 -3.54
C HIS A 54 -5.51 6.55 -3.73
N GLN A 55 -5.64 7.87 -3.71
CA GLN A 55 -4.51 8.80 -3.83
C GLN A 55 -3.55 8.67 -2.64
N PHE A 56 -4.09 8.51 -1.42
CA PHE A 56 -3.29 8.31 -0.21
C PHE A 56 -2.53 6.98 -0.27
N PHE A 57 -3.19 5.89 -0.66
CA PHE A 57 -2.54 4.59 -0.87
C PHE A 57 -1.41 4.69 -1.89
N GLN A 58 -1.71 5.22 -3.08
CA GLN A 58 -0.74 5.40 -4.16
C GLN A 58 0.48 6.20 -3.69
N THR A 59 0.26 7.34 -3.04
CA THR A 59 1.36 8.18 -2.53
C THR A 59 2.18 7.43 -1.48
N THR A 60 1.56 6.60 -0.65
CA THR A 60 2.25 5.83 0.40
C THR A 60 3.11 4.70 -0.18
N VAL A 61 2.66 4.08 -1.28
CA VAL A 61 3.45 3.11 -2.07
C VAL A 61 4.62 3.82 -2.77
N GLU A 62 4.33 4.86 -3.55
CA GLU A 62 5.32 5.58 -4.38
C GLU A 62 6.44 6.22 -3.55
N THR A 63 6.13 6.65 -2.33
CA THR A 63 7.12 7.24 -1.41
C THR A 63 7.91 6.20 -0.60
N GLY A 64 7.64 4.90 -0.79
CA GLY A 64 8.26 3.81 -0.02
C GLY A 64 7.84 3.77 1.46
N ARG A 65 6.91 4.62 1.87
CA ARG A 65 6.45 4.69 3.27
C ARG A 65 5.72 3.42 3.67
N LEU A 66 4.95 2.82 2.75
CA LEU A 66 4.28 1.55 3.00
C LEU A 66 5.32 0.47 3.30
N ASP A 67 6.32 0.37 2.44
CA ASP A 67 7.42 -0.60 2.52
C ASP A 67 8.20 -0.49 3.84
N PHE A 68 8.41 0.73 4.34
CA PHE A 68 9.05 0.93 5.65
C PHE A 68 8.20 0.37 6.81
N HIS A 69 6.88 0.57 6.77
CA HIS A 69 5.98 0.05 7.80
C HIS A 69 5.87 -1.47 7.74
N LEU A 70 5.75 -2.04 6.53
CA LEU A 70 5.66 -3.49 6.33
C LEU A 70 6.92 -4.19 6.83
N ARG A 71 8.12 -3.69 6.48
CA ARG A 71 9.38 -4.28 6.99
C ARG A 71 9.48 -4.19 8.51
N SER A 72 9.04 -3.07 9.10
CA SER A 72 9.12 -2.88 10.55
C SER A 72 8.14 -3.76 11.34
N GLY A 73 6.97 -4.09 10.78
CA GLY A 73 5.94 -4.87 11.49
C GLY A 73 5.97 -6.36 11.14
N TYR A 74 6.18 -6.66 9.86
CA TYR A 74 5.95 -7.98 9.26
C TYR A 74 7.17 -8.53 8.53
N ASP A 75 8.32 -7.86 8.60
CA ASP A 75 9.56 -8.31 7.94
C ASP A 75 9.39 -8.65 6.45
N VAL A 76 8.42 -7.98 5.79
CA VAL A 76 8.10 -8.15 4.37
C VAL A 76 7.99 -6.81 3.67
N THR A 77 7.99 -6.85 2.35
CA THR A 77 7.81 -5.72 1.45
C THR A 77 6.47 -5.76 0.76
N TYR A 78 6.07 -4.63 0.17
CA TYR A 78 4.87 -4.56 -0.64
C TYR A 78 4.98 -5.44 -1.90
N ASP A 79 6.18 -5.57 -2.47
CA ASP A 79 6.42 -6.43 -3.64
C ASP A 79 6.28 -7.92 -3.29
N GLU A 80 6.77 -8.36 -2.13
CA GLU A 80 6.56 -9.73 -1.65
C GLU A 80 5.07 -10.02 -1.45
N TYR A 81 4.33 -9.08 -0.85
CA TYR A 81 2.87 -9.17 -0.74
C TYR A 81 2.19 -9.30 -2.11
N LEU A 82 2.57 -8.47 -3.09
CA LEU A 82 2.01 -8.54 -4.45
C LEU A 82 2.34 -9.86 -5.15
N SER A 83 3.53 -10.41 -4.91
CA SER A 83 3.97 -11.66 -5.52
C SER A 83 3.38 -12.91 -4.83
N GLY A 84 2.90 -12.77 -3.60
CA GLY A 84 2.44 -13.88 -2.77
C GLY A 84 3.55 -14.82 -2.31
N MET A 85 4.82 -14.42 -2.45
CA MET A 85 6.01 -15.19 -2.07
C MET A 85 7.08 -14.26 -1.47
N THR A 86 7.91 -14.80 -0.59
CA THR A 86 9.05 -14.04 -0.04
C THR A 86 10.21 -13.94 -1.03
N TYR A 87 11.12 -12.99 -0.81
CA TYR A 87 12.29 -12.82 -1.67
C TYR A 87 13.19 -14.07 -1.69
N ASP A 88 13.35 -14.74 -0.56
CA ASP A 88 14.11 -16.00 -0.45
C ASP A 88 13.47 -17.13 -1.28
N GLU A 89 12.15 -17.18 -1.36
CA GLU A 89 11.42 -18.16 -2.19
C GLU A 89 11.49 -17.82 -3.68
N MET A 90 11.38 -16.52 -4.03
CA MET A 90 11.55 -16.05 -5.40
C MET A 90 12.96 -16.28 -5.95
N THR A 91 13.99 -16.14 -5.11
CA THR A 91 15.40 -16.33 -5.49
C THR A 91 15.90 -17.76 -5.29
N GLY A 92 15.22 -18.58 -4.49
CA GLY A 92 15.56 -19.99 -4.26
C GLY A 92 15.35 -20.92 -5.46
N ASP A 93 14.43 -20.58 -6.38
CA ASP A 93 14.24 -21.30 -7.66
C ASP A 93 15.12 -20.73 -8.79
N VAL A 94 15.56 -19.48 -8.65
CA VAL A 94 16.63 -18.89 -9.48
C VAL A 94 17.96 -19.37 -8.89
N GLY A 95 18.23 -20.66 -9.06
CA GLY A 95 19.47 -21.28 -8.63
C GLY A 95 20.66 -20.39 -8.99
N LEU A 96 21.55 -20.19 -8.03
CA LEU A 96 22.81 -19.45 -8.11
C LEU A 96 23.53 -19.66 -9.46
N SER A 97 23.12 -18.94 -10.48
CA SER A 97 23.90 -18.72 -11.69
C SER A 97 24.64 -17.41 -11.43
N ASP A 98 25.97 -17.47 -11.53
CA ASP A 98 26.96 -16.39 -11.32
C ASP A 98 26.67 -15.04 -12.04
N GLN A 99 25.53 -14.87 -12.69
CA GLN A 99 25.12 -13.68 -13.43
C GLN A 99 24.48 -12.60 -12.54
N ALA A 100 23.79 -12.96 -11.44
CA ALA A 100 23.13 -11.95 -10.60
C ALA A 100 24.10 -11.11 -9.75
N GLN A 101 25.34 -11.59 -9.51
CA GLN A 101 26.35 -10.84 -8.75
C GLN A 101 26.95 -9.67 -9.56
N ASP A 102 26.95 -9.76 -10.89
CA ASP A 102 27.51 -8.75 -11.79
C ASP A 102 26.61 -7.51 -11.93
N ASP A 103 25.28 -7.69 -11.84
CA ASP A 103 24.33 -6.59 -11.97
C ASP A 103 24.23 -5.71 -10.70
N VAL A 104 24.45 -6.28 -9.50
CA VAL A 104 24.42 -5.50 -8.24
C VAL A 104 25.63 -4.56 -8.13
N GLN A 105 26.78 -4.91 -8.73
CA GLN A 105 27.95 -4.03 -8.78
C GLN A 105 27.79 -2.87 -9.78
N ARG A 106 26.83 -2.95 -10.71
CA ARG A 106 26.63 -1.97 -11.78
C ARG A 106 25.82 -0.75 -11.36
N TYR A 107 25.02 -0.87 -10.29
CA TYR A 107 24.16 0.19 -9.77
C TYR A 107 24.75 0.88 -8.53
N GLN A 108 26.08 0.99 -8.45
CA GLN A 108 26.74 1.96 -7.56
C GLN A 108 27.26 3.14 -8.40
N TYR A 109 26.47 4.20 -8.51
CA TYR A 109 26.88 5.52 -8.97
C TYR A 109 26.29 6.59 -8.06
#